data_AF-A0A920ML15-F1
#
_entry.id   AF-A0A920ML15-F1
#
_cell.length_a   1.000
_cell.length_b   1.000
_cell.length_c   1.000
_cell.angle_alpha   90.00
_cell.angle_beta   90.00
_cell.angle_gamma   90.00
#
_symmetry.space_group_name_H-M   'P 1'
#
loop_
_entity.id
_entity.type
_entity.pdbx_description
1 polymer ?
#
loop_
_entity_poly.entity_id
_entity_poly.type
_entity_poly.pdbx_seq_one_letter_code
_entity_poly.pdbx_strand_id
1 'polypeptide(L)'
;MQLNFDFIIVGAGTAGCVLANRLSANPDHQVLLVEAGKKDDYFWIDIPVGYLYTIGNPKTDWCYKTDPDPGLNGRSMGMLVAKF
;
A
#
# COMPACT_ATOMS: atom_id res chain seq x y z
N MET A 1 26.10 6.37 10.14
CA MET A 1 26.35 5.70 8.84
C MET A 1 25.44 6.32 7.82
N GLN A 2 25.97 6.72 6.67
CA GLN A 2 25.17 7.25 5.56
C GLN A 2 24.88 6.08 4.61
N LEU A 3 23.60 5.82 4.35
CA LEU A 3 23.16 4.81 3.39
C LEU A 3 23.05 5.47 2.02
N ASN A 4 23.60 4.85 0.98
CA ASN A 4 23.52 5.32 -0.41
C ASN A 4 22.65 4.36 -1.22
N PHE A 5 21.71 4.92 -1.99
CA PHE A 5 20.81 4.19 -2.87
C PHE A 5 20.72 4.92 -4.21
N ASP A 6 20.66 4.17 -5.30
CA ASP A 6 20.45 4.72 -6.65
C ASP A 6 18.97 5.02 -6.89
N PHE A 7 18.10 4.20 -6.30
CA PHE A 7 16.65 4.32 -6.40
C PHE A 7 16.00 4.21 -5.03
N ILE A 8 15.09 5.15 -4.74
CA ILE A 8 14.21 5.09 -3.57
C ILE A 8 12.77 5.03 -4.06
N ILE A 9 12.10 3.93 -3.79
CA ILE A 9 10.70 3.68 -4.13
C ILE A 9 9.88 3.88 -2.85
N VAL A 10 8.91 4.79 -2.91
CA VAL A 10 8.01 5.07 -1.78
C VAL A 10 6.65 4.44 -2.09
N GLY A 11 6.31 3.40 -1.33
CA GLY A 11 5.14 2.56 -1.49
C GLY A 11 5.46 1.23 -2.16
N ALA A 12 5.30 0.12 -1.43
CA ALA A 12 5.29 -1.27 -1.89
C ALA A 12 3.89 -1.73 -2.33
N GLY A 13 3.12 -0.84 -2.94
CA GLY A 13 1.90 -1.21 -3.65
C GLY A 13 2.19 -1.99 -4.93
N THR A 14 1.16 -2.26 -5.74
CA THR A 14 1.26 -3.05 -6.98
C THR A 14 2.37 -2.57 -7.91
N ALA A 15 2.47 -1.26 -8.15
CA ALA A 15 3.53 -0.70 -9.00
C ALA A 15 4.90 -0.73 -8.32
N GLY A 16 4.95 -0.42 -7.02
CA GLY A 16 6.18 -0.37 -6.25
C GLY A 16 6.91 -1.70 -6.18
N CYS A 17 6.19 -2.79 -5.89
CA CYS A 17 6.74 -4.14 -5.88
C CYS A 17 7.28 -4.57 -7.25
N VAL A 18 6.57 -4.23 -8.34
CA VAL A 18 7.02 -4.55 -9.70
C VAL A 18 8.28 -3.75 -10.07
N LEU A 19 8.32 -2.45 -9.74
CA LEU A 19 9.49 -1.61 -9.96
C LEU A 19 10.70 -2.09 -9.15
N ALA A 20 10.51 -2.37 -7.86
CA ALA A 20 11.57 -2.86 -6.98
C ALA A 20 12.18 -4.14 -7.54
N ASN A 21 11.35 -5.13 -7.89
CA ASN A 21 11.79 -6.40 -8.46
C ASN A 21 12.59 -6.21 -9.76
N ARG A 22 12.14 -5.34 -10.67
CA ARG A 22 12.81 -5.12 -11.96
C ARG A 22 14.12 -4.35 -11.82
N LEU A 23 14.14 -3.31 -10.99
CA LEU A 23 15.34 -2.49 -10.79
C LEU A 23 16.41 -3.26 -10.02
N SER A 24 16.04 -4.03 -9.00
CA SER A 24 16.96 -4.83 -8.19
C SER A 24 17.48 -6.08 -8.92
N ALA A 25 16.91 -6.44 -10.08
CA ALA A 25 17.42 -7.54 -10.89
C ALA A 25 18.81 -7.24 -11.49
N ASN A 26 19.17 -5.96 -11.64
CA ASN A 26 20.53 -5.55 -11.92
C ASN A 26 21.31 -5.43 -10.58
N PRO A 27 22.37 -6.23 -10.36
CA PRO A 27 23.15 -6.18 -9.12
C PRO A 27 23.91 -4.85 -8.92
N ASP A 28 24.09 -4.05 -9.97
CA ASP A 28 24.73 -2.74 -9.88
C ASP A 28 23.82 -1.67 -9.26
N HIS A 29 22.51 -1.93 -9.12
CA HIS A 29 21.56 -0.99 -8.53
C HIS A 29 21.35 -1.25 -7.03
N GLN A 30 21.57 -0.23 -6.20
CA GLN A 30 21.12 -0.18 -4.81
C GLN A 30 19.69 0.39 -4.74
N VAL A 31 18.71 -0.48 -4.48
CA VAL A 31 17.29 -0.11 -4.44
C VAL A 31 16.76 -0.15 -3.01
N LEU A 32 16.23 0.97 -2.53
CA LEU A 32 15.46 1.05 -1.29
C LEU A 32 13.97 1.09 -1.60
N LEU A 33 13.20 0.16 -1.03
CA LEU A 33 11.75 0.19 -1.02
C LEU A 33 11.25 0.51 0.39
N VAL A 34 10.50 1.60 0.53
CA VAL A 34 9.89 2.02 1.80
C VAL A 34 8.39 1.89 1.69
N GLU A 35 7.77 1.24 2.66
CA GLU A 35 6.32 1.08 2.75
C GLU A 35 5.85 1.42 4.17
N ALA A 36 4.68 2.05 4.26
CA ALA A 36 4.12 2.55 5.50
C ALA A 36 3.33 1.48 6.27
N GLY A 37 2.76 0.48 5.59
CA GLY A 37 2.10 -0.61 6.28
C GLY A 37 3.07 -1.65 6.84
N LYS A 38 2.49 -2.76 7.29
CA LYS A 38 3.21 -3.84 7.95
C LYS A 38 3.23 -5.03 7.01
N LYS A 39 4.33 -5.79 7.09
CA LYS A 39 4.51 -7.09 6.43
C LYS A 39 3.18 -7.81 6.21
N ASP A 40 2.95 -8.20 4.96
CA ASP A 40 1.79 -8.98 4.53
C ASP A 40 1.82 -10.39 5.12
N ASP A 41 1.35 -10.50 6.37
CA ASP A 41 1.27 -11.73 7.16
C ASP A 41 -0.10 -11.91 7.82
N TYR A 42 -1.08 -11.12 7.38
CA TYR A 42 -2.42 -11.17 7.94
C TYR A 42 -3.24 -12.24 7.23
N PHE A 43 -3.61 -13.30 7.95
CA PHE A 43 -4.35 -14.47 7.44
C PHE A 43 -5.51 -14.15 6.47
N TRP A 44 -6.24 -13.06 6.68
CA TRP A 44 -7.37 -12.69 5.81
C TRP A 44 -6.96 -12.16 4.43
N ILE A 45 -5.69 -11.82 4.21
CA ILE A 45 -5.18 -11.36 2.90
C ILE A 45 -5.04 -12.55 1.94
N ASP A 46 -4.63 -13.71 2.44
CA ASP A 46 -4.43 -14.92 1.62
C ASP A 46 -5.75 -15.57 1.17
N ILE A 47 -6.84 -15.33 1.89
CA ILE A 47 -8.16 -15.87 1.56
C ILE A 47 -8.86 -14.94 0.57
N PRO A 48 -9.27 -15.40 -0.63
CA PRO A 48 -9.89 -14.54 -1.63
C PRO A 48 -11.11 -13.74 -1.14
N VAL A 49 -11.99 -14.36 -0.34
CA VAL A 49 -13.16 -13.68 0.27
C VAL A 49 -12.79 -12.87 1.53
N GLY A 50 -11.56 -13.00 2.00
CA GLY A 50 -11.06 -12.35 3.21
C GLY A 50 -10.91 -10.84 3.10
N TYR A 51 -11.01 -10.27 1.89
CA TYR A 51 -11.00 -8.81 1.68
C TYR A 51 -12.09 -8.07 2.49
N LEU A 52 -13.20 -8.73 2.83
CA LEU A 52 -14.24 -8.16 3.70
C LEU A 52 -13.72 -7.79 5.09
N TYR A 53 -12.66 -8.46 5.57
CA TYR A 53 -12.00 -8.18 6.84
C TYR A 53 -10.87 -7.15 6.74
N THR A 54 -10.50 -6.75 5.52
CA THR A 54 -9.44 -5.77 5.26
C THR A 54 -9.98 -4.38 4.97
N ILE A 55 -11.21 -4.26 4.44
CA ILE A 55 -11.88 -2.96 4.20
C ILE A 55 -12.15 -2.24 5.52
N GLY A 56 -11.70 -0.99 5.63
CA GLY A 56 -11.88 -0.16 6.83
C GLY A 56 -11.07 -0.60 8.05
N ASN A 57 -10.24 -1.63 7.91
CA ASN A 57 -9.37 -2.11 8.96
C ASN A 57 -8.05 -1.32 8.95
N PRO A 58 -7.70 -0.57 10.02
CA PRO A 58 -6.51 0.27 10.03
C PRO A 58 -5.19 -0.53 9.95
N LYS A 59 -5.20 -1.86 10.07
CA LYS A 59 -4.03 -2.70 9.78
C LYS A 59 -3.70 -2.72 8.29
N THR A 60 -4.72 -2.73 7.43
CA THR A 60 -4.63 -3.06 6.00
C THR A 60 -5.19 -1.98 5.07
N ASP A 61 -5.84 -0.96 5.61
CA ASP A 61 -6.48 0.14 4.89
C ASP A 61 -6.00 1.47 5.48
N TRP A 62 -5.90 2.49 4.64
CA TRP A 62 -5.71 3.87 5.07
C TRP A 62 -6.98 4.46 5.70
N CYS A 63 -8.14 3.83 5.47
CA CYS A 63 -9.43 4.24 6.01
C CYS A 63 -9.81 5.67 5.62
N TYR A 64 -9.39 6.09 4.43
CA TYR A 64 -9.72 7.41 3.91
C TYR A 64 -11.21 7.54 3.67
N LYS A 65 -11.69 8.78 3.80
CA LYS A 65 -13.06 9.15 3.50
C LYS A 65 -13.04 10.37 2.60
N THR A 66 -13.97 10.42 1.67
CA THR A 66 -14.18 11.63 0.86
C THR A 66 -14.73 12.75 1.75
N ASP A 67 -14.56 13.99 1.32
CA ASP A 67 -15.37 15.06 1.89
C ASP A 67 -16.87 14.81 1.60
N PRO A 68 -17.78 15.39 2.41
CA PRO A 68 -19.22 15.35 2.14
C PRO A 68 -19.57 15.91 0.76
N ASP A 69 -20.30 15.15 -0.04
CA ASP A 69 -20.69 15.56 -1.40
C ASP A 69 -22.19 15.91 -1.46
N PRO A 70 -22.58 17.13 -1.89
CA PRO A 70 -23.99 17.49 -2.10
C PRO A 70 -24.74 16.54 -3.05
N GLY A 71 -24.08 16.04 -4.10
CA GLY A 71 -24.62 15.03 -5.03
C GLY A 71 -24.84 13.65 -4.39
N LEU A 72 -24.32 13.42 -3.19
CA LEU A 72 -24.57 12.24 -2.36
C LEU A 72 -25.47 12.53 -1.15
N ASN A 73 -26.24 13.63 -1.18
CA ASN A 73 -27.03 14.14 -0.06
C ASN A 73 -26.18 14.45 1.19
N GLY A 74 -24.98 15.01 0.99
CA GLY A 74 -24.06 15.38 2.06
C GLY A 74 -23.37 14.19 2.74
N ARG A 75 -23.40 13.01 2.13
CA ARG A 75 -22.69 11.83 2.65
C ARG A 75 -21.21 11.89 2.29
N SER A 76 -20.40 11.40 3.21
CA SER A 76 -18.99 11.08 3.01
C SER A 76 -18.86 9.56 2.77
N MET A 77 -18.10 9.17 1.75
CA MET A 77 -17.93 7.77 1.37
C MET A 77 -16.57 7.26 1.83
N GLY A 78 -16.54 6.01 2.32
CA GLY A 78 -15.29 5.31 2.58
C GLY A 78 -14.59 4.99 1.27
N MET A 79 -13.28 5.24 1.21
CA MET A 79 -12.43 4.89 0.08
C MET A 79 -11.49 3.78 0.51
N LEU A 80 -11.60 2.62 -0.14
CA LEU A 80 -10.69 1.52 0.08
C LEU A 80 -9.34 1.87 -0.56
N VAL A 81 -8.33 2.09 0.28
CA VAL A 81 -6.95 2.27 -0.18
C VAL A 81 -6.06 1.36 0.64
N ALA A 82 -5.50 0.35 -0.01
CA ALA A 82 -4.71 -0.64 0.70
C ALA A 82 -3.46 -0.03 1.33
N LYS A 83 -3.12 -0.55 2.50
CA LYS A 83 -1.93 -0.24 3.29
C LYS A 83 -1.33 -1.57 3.75
N PHE A 84 -0.38 -2.07 2.99
CA PHE A 84 0.44 -3.24 3.33
C PHE A 84 1.81 -2.77 3.76
#